data_AF-A0A7C4RCM8-F1
#
_entry.id   AF-A0A7C4RCM8-F1
#
_cell.length_a   1.000
_cell.length_b   1.000
_cell.length_c   1.000
_cell.angle_alpha   90.00
_cell.angle_beta   90.00
_cell.angle_gamma   90.00
#
_symmetry.space_group_name_H-M   'P 1'
#
loop_
_entity.id
_entity.type
_entity.pdbx_description
1 polymer ?
#
loop_
_entity_poly.entity_id
_entity_poly.type
_entity_poly.pdbx_seq_one_letter_code
_entity_poly.pdbx_strand_id
1 'polypeptide(L)'
;MEKVQEKDPVREYNEPGNFDAFENANRYPGPTGFFAYIAEKALMEHISIVPPQVARMHYDGLIYIHKLPHCLYIPYCTGHSLQRLLELGLKTPTISAGPAKHLDSFVDHVANYLITMQHYFSGAQALSGIELYAGAYARREGACLKYVEQQVQRLVYNLNFPSRIGMQTPFTNFTILLDSARRMLDEGWAVIGGERAGLLREFLGESKMFVLALARVLGRGDGVGQPFTFPIPTVMATSRMLYDDPEVFDAVFSTTAKKGSFYWLNSRIVDADASYAMCCRLSIDRKELEYVNGKFFESGELDFERRMFGGLWSIPDVTGSIGVVTVNLPRIVLEAERDDERFYERLDDVLEKVRVCGSWMRERYLKLLKDFPGMYYMILEYMREFPLMHFNTVGVLGLPEAAAIFYGSPSLWFEGCRGDRLKAADWMKEVVEHVVVRAREWMVEDGVPWNVEEVPGESSAAKLAAKDAVKFPEILEYFADKGNPIYSTSIAPYYGEMDLPERIEVESRVQRSFTGGVMMHIFLGEEPEVNALAEFNRKLTCSDLVYWSFTPAVTVCLKCGRGFTGIVSRCPSCGSDRVEVWSRIIGYYRPLRNWNPYRRREFETRKHYPLL
;
A
#
# COMPACT_ATOMS: atom_id res chain seq x y z
N MET A 1 36.44 25.79 -29.33
CA MET A 1 36.04 24.52 -28.69
C MET A 1 35.79 24.82 -27.23
N GLU A 2 34.59 25.27 -26.87
CA GLU A 2 34.18 25.35 -25.47
C GLU A 2 34.03 23.91 -24.97
N LYS A 3 34.86 23.53 -23.99
CA LYS A 3 34.63 22.31 -23.23
C LYS A 3 33.31 22.50 -22.50
N VAL A 4 32.25 21.84 -22.97
CA VAL A 4 31.05 21.61 -22.16
C VAL A 4 31.55 20.92 -20.90
N GLN A 5 31.61 21.66 -19.80
CA GLN A 5 32.04 21.15 -18.51
C GLN A 5 30.89 20.24 -18.06
N GLU A 6 31.03 18.93 -18.24
CA GLU A 6 30.04 17.96 -17.78
C GLU A 6 29.74 18.25 -16.30
N LYS A 7 28.49 18.59 -16.04
CA LYS A 7 28.00 18.92 -14.71
C LYS A 7 28.15 17.65 -13.87
N ASP A 8 28.94 17.73 -12.80
CA ASP A 8 29.15 16.63 -11.87
C ASP A 8 27.78 16.07 -11.42
N PRO A 9 27.44 14.80 -11.75
CA PRO A 9 26.11 14.24 -11.47
C PRO A 9 25.75 14.24 -9.98
N VAL A 10 26.74 14.24 -9.09
CA VAL A 10 26.48 14.34 -7.65
C VAL A 10 25.94 15.72 -7.28
N ARG A 11 26.33 16.77 -8.01
CA ARG A 11 25.79 18.12 -7.79
C ARG A 11 24.32 18.16 -8.18
N GLU A 12 23.97 17.62 -9.35
CA GLU A 12 22.59 17.50 -9.82
C GLU A 12 21.70 16.75 -8.82
N TYR A 13 22.18 15.61 -8.30
CA TYR A 13 21.46 14.83 -7.28
C TYR A 13 21.16 15.65 -6.00
N ASN A 14 22.06 16.56 -5.61
CA ASN A 14 21.90 17.39 -4.43
C ASN A 14 21.23 18.75 -4.71
N GLU A 15 20.76 19.02 -5.94
CA GLU A 15 20.08 20.29 -6.24
C GLU A 15 18.77 20.42 -5.46
N PRO A 16 18.55 21.56 -4.76
CA PRO A 16 17.28 21.81 -4.08
C PRO A 16 16.11 21.72 -5.06
N GLY A 17 15.13 20.88 -4.74
CA GLY A 17 13.93 20.72 -5.56
C GLY A 17 14.05 19.75 -6.73
N ASN A 18 15.14 18.97 -6.84
CA ASN A 18 15.24 17.88 -7.80
C ASN A 18 14.13 16.84 -7.56
N PHE A 19 13.09 16.86 -8.40
CA PHE A 19 11.92 15.99 -8.24
C PHE A 19 12.29 14.51 -8.26
N ASP A 20 13.16 14.10 -9.19
CA ASP A 20 13.53 12.69 -9.37
C ASP A 20 14.37 12.16 -8.20
N ALA A 21 15.22 13.00 -7.60
CA ALA A 21 15.98 12.64 -6.41
C ALA A 21 15.08 12.42 -5.17
N PHE A 22 13.95 13.14 -5.10
CA PHE A 22 12.97 13.07 -4.00
C PHE A 22 11.64 12.43 -4.42
N GLU A 23 11.62 11.63 -5.49
CA GLU A 23 10.38 11.08 -6.04
C GLU A 23 9.66 10.15 -5.05
N ASN A 24 10.43 9.46 -4.20
CA ASN A 24 9.97 8.46 -3.25
C ASN A 24 10.40 8.84 -1.83
N ALA A 25 9.45 9.14 -0.95
CA ALA A 25 9.68 9.57 0.42
C ALA A 25 10.30 8.49 1.32
N ASN A 26 10.33 7.23 0.86
CA ASN A 26 11.07 6.13 1.48
C ASN A 26 12.60 6.20 1.24
N ARG A 27 13.07 7.04 0.32
CA ARG A 27 14.51 7.21 0.03
C ARG A 27 15.12 8.28 0.94
N TYR A 28 16.36 8.02 1.36
CA TYR A 28 17.15 9.00 2.11
C TYR A 28 18.34 9.48 1.27
N PRO A 29 18.74 10.76 1.40
CA PRO A 29 19.96 11.26 0.79
C PRO A 29 21.18 10.50 1.30
N GLY A 30 22.01 10.01 0.39
CA GLY A 30 23.26 9.34 0.73
C GLY A 30 23.91 8.67 -0.48
N PRO A 31 25.11 8.07 -0.31
CA PRO A 31 25.86 7.49 -1.43
C PRO A 31 25.07 6.44 -2.21
N THR A 32 24.35 5.55 -1.53
CA THR A 32 23.53 4.54 -2.22
C THR A 32 22.25 5.11 -2.82
N GLY A 33 21.74 6.24 -2.30
CA GLY A 33 20.71 7.09 -2.91
C GLY A 33 21.15 7.65 -4.25
N PHE A 34 22.36 8.22 -4.28
CA PHE A 34 22.98 8.71 -5.51
C PHE A 34 23.22 7.58 -6.52
N PHE A 35 23.74 6.42 -6.09
CA PHE A 35 23.93 5.29 -7.00
C PHE A 35 22.62 4.77 -7.58
N ALA A 36 21.55 4.70 -6.78
CA ALA A 36 20.22 4.36 -7.29
C ALA A 36 19.74 5.37 -8.34
N TYR A 37 19.91 6.67 -8.07
CA TYR A 37 19.55 7.73 -9.02
C TYR A 37 20.27 7.61 -10.36
N ILE A 38 21.59 7.37 -10.35
CA ILE A 38 22.37 7.17 -11.58
C ILE A 38 21.97 5.87 -12.29
N ALA A 39 21.78 4.77 -11.55
CA ALA A 39 21.34 3.50 -12.12
C ALA A 39 19.96 3.63 -12.78
N GLU A 40 19.02 4.32 -12.15
CA GLU A 40 17.70 4.60 -12.72
C GLU A 40 17.79 5.39 -14.02
N LYS A 41 18.61 6.45 -14.06
CA LYS A 41 18.85 7.20 -15.31
C LYS A 41 19.43 6.33 -16.42
N ALA A 42 20.44 5.51 -16.11
CA ALA A 42 21.05 4.63 -17.10
C ALA A 42 20.05 3.56 -17.61
N LEU A 43 19.26 2.98 -16.71
CA LEU A 43 18.25 1.97 -17.08
C LEU A 43 17.11 2.56 -17.92
N MET A 44 16.80 3.85 -17.79
CA MET A 44 15.82 4.53 -18.65
C MET A 44 16.24 4.54 -20.13
N GLU A 45 17.53 4.43 -20.46
CA GLU A 45 17.99 4.30 -21.85
C GLU A 45 17.52 2.98 -22.50
N HIS A 46 17.19 1.97 -21.69
CA HIS A 46 16.69 0.68 -22.14
C HIS A 46 15.15 0.59 -22.20
N ILE A 47 14.46 1.72 -22.10
CA ILE A 47 12.99 1.77 -22.17
C ILE A 47 12.40 1.22 -23.48
N SER A 48 13.22 1.13 -24.54
CA SER A 48 12.84 0.48 -25.81
C SER A 48 12.45 -0.99 -25.68
N ILE A 49 12.75 -1.60 -24.52
CA ILE A 49 12.28 -2.94 -24.13
C ILE A 49 10.75 -2.97 -23.99
N VAL A 50 10.13 -1.87 -23.55
CA VAL A 50 8.67 -1.73 -23.45
C VAL A 50 8.05 -1.65 -24.85
N PRO A 51 6.87 -2.25 -25.10
CA PRO A 51 6.17 -2.12 -26.37
C PRO A 51 6.07 -0.65 -26.82
N PRO A 52 6.45 -0.29 -28.07
CA PRO A 52 6.57 1.10 -28.48
C PRO A 52 5.31 1.95 -28.32
N GLN A 53 4.14 1.37 -28.54
CA GLN A 53 2.85 2.07 -28.37
C GLN A 53 2.62 2.44 -26.90
N VAL A 54 2.87 1.51 -25.97
CA VAL A 54 2.72 1.72 -24.53
C VAL A 54 3.73 2.75 -24.03
N ALA A 55 4.98 2.65 -24.45
CA ALA A 55 6.02 3.62 -24.09
C ALA A 55 5.63 5.04 -24.52
N ARG A 56 5.10 5.22 -25.75
CA ARG A 56 4.62 6.52 -26.23
C ARG A 56 3.51 7.09 -25.36
N MET A 57 2.52 6.28 -24.97
CA MET A 57 1.43 6.73 -24.11
C MET A 57 1.90 7.10 -22.70
N HIS A 58 2.90 6.40 -22.17
CA HIS A 58 3.54 6.77 -20.91
C HIS A 58 4.23 8.14 -20.99
N TYR A 59 4.97 8.37 -22.07
CA TYR A 59 5.63 9.65 -22.31
C TYR A 59 4.65 10.79 -22.57
N ASP A 60 3.57 10.55 -23.31
CA ASP A 60 2.49 11.52 -23.53
C ASP A 60 1.71 11.84 -22.23
N GLY A 61 1.70 10.91 -21.26
CA GLY A 61 0.97 11.07 -20.01
C GLY A 61 -0.48 10.60 -20.08
N LEU A 62 -0.85 9.79 -21.07
CA LEU A 62 -2.17 9.16 -21.15
C LEU A 62 -2.27 7.95 -20.20
N ILE A 63 -1.15 7.26 -19.99
CA ILE A 63 -1.00 6.20 -18.98
C ILE A 63 0.25 6.42 -18.14
N TYR A 64 0.36 5.73 -17.01
CA TYR A 64 1.55 5.72 -16.17
C TYR A 64 1.97 4.29 -15.80
N ILE A 65 3.14 3.85 -16.28
CA ILE A 65 3.73 2.56 -15.90
C ILE A 65 4.47 2.77 -14.59
N HIS A 66 4.00 2.15 -13.51
CA HIS A 66 4.61 2.32 -12.20
C HIS A 66 5.96 1.63 -12.10
N LYS A 67 6.86 2.22 -11.29
CA LYS A 67 8.20 1.69 -11.00
C LYS A 67 9.10 1.52 -12.22
N LEU A 68 8.83 2.23 -13.31
CA LEU A 68 9.76 2.31 -14.44
C LEU A 68 11.06 3.02 -14.00
N PRO A 69 12.26 2.54 -14.36
CA PRO A 69 12.56 1.35 -15.19
C PRO A 69 12.70 0.03 -14.42
N HIS A 70 12.56 0.00 -13.10
CA HIS A 70 12.69 -1.22 -12.29
C HIS A 70 11.68 -2.32 -12.65
N CYS A 71 10.45 -1.95 -13.04
CA CYS A 71 9.43 -2.90 -13.51
C CYS A 71 9.82 -3.66 -14.79
N LEU A 72 10.95 -3.33 -15.42
CA LEU A 72 11.51 -4.14 -16.50
C LEU A 72 12.24 -5.39 -15.99
N TYR A 73 12.48 -5.51 -14.68
CA TYR A 73 13.33 -6.55 -14.10
C TYR A 73 12.75 -7.20 -12.85
N ILE A 74 11.99 -6.46 -12.04
CA ILE A 74 11.42 -6.96 -10.79
C ILE A 74 9.91 -6.66 -10.69
N PRO A 75 9.09 -7.64 -10.28
CA PRO A 75 7.65 -7.46 -10.11
C PRO A 75 7.30 -6.41 -9.03
N TYR A 76 6.02 -6.05 -8.96
CA TYR A 76 5.56 -5.00 -8.05
C TYR A 76 5.51 -5.44 -6.59
N CYS A 77 4.43 -6.03 -6.12
CA CYS A 77 4.23 -6.31 -4.69
C CYS A 77 3.76 -7.74 -4.46
N THR A 78 3.87 -8.20 -3.21
CA THR A 78 3.44 -9.54 -2.84
C THR A 78 3.16 -9.63 -1.35
N GLY A 79 2.27 -10.52 -0.94
CA GLY A 79 2.38 -11.13 0.38
C GLY A 79 2.90 -12.55 0.28
N HIS A 80 3.24 -13.07 1.43
CA HIS A 80 4.01 -14.28 1.56
C HIS A 80 3.35 -15.24 2.54
N SER A 81 3.52 -16.54 2.27
CA SER A 81 3.16 -17.58 3.23
C SER A 81 4.17 -17.59 4.37
N LEU A 82 3.74 -17.11 5.54
CA LEU A 82 4.53 -17.23 6.77
C LEU A 82 4.71 -18.71 7.13
N GLN A 83 3.68 -19.54 6.93
CA GLN A 83 3.77 -20.98 7.17
C GLN A 83 4.94 -21.61 6.39
N ARG A 84 5.08 -21.30 5.09
CA ARG A 84 6.17 -21.83 4.26
C ARG A 84 7.56 -21.42 4.76
N LEU A 85 7.72 -20.18 5.22
CA LEU A 85 8.97 -19.75 5.86
C LEU A 85 9.28 -20.57 7.12
N LEU A 86 8.27 -20.87 7.93
CA LEU A 86 8.42 -21.63 9.17
C LEU A 86 8.66 -23.12 8.92
N GLU A 87 8.14 -23.69 7.83
CA GLU A 87 8.36 -25.07 7.42
C GLU A 87 9.76 -25.28 6.82
N LEU A 88 10.21 -24.36 5.96
CA LEU A 88 11.48 -24.50 5.25
C LEU A 88 12.69 -23.96 6.02
N GLY A 89 12.47 -23.06 6.98
CA GLY A 89 13.52 -22.18 7.49
C GLY A 89 13.88 -21.08 6.49
N LEU A 90 14.95 -20.33 6.76
CA LEU A 90 15.40 -19.22 5.92
C LEU A 90 16.62 -19.60 5.09
N LYS A 91 16.43 -19.77 3.80
CA LYS A 91 17.45 -20.04 2.80
C LYS A 91 17.65 -18.81 1.95
N THR A 92 18.90 -18.41 1.79
CA THR A 92 19.33 -17.30 0.93
C THR A 92 20.46 -17.81 0.05
N PRO A 93 20.86 -17.06 -1.00
CA PRO A 93 22.03 -17.41 -1.80
C PRO A 93 23.34 -17.55 -1.00
N THR A 94 23.40 -17.02 0.23
CA THR A 94 24.63 -16.96 1.04
C THR A 94 24.64 -17.90 2.24
N ILE A 95 23.47 -18.26 2.77
CA ILE A 95 23.33 -19.09 3.97
C ILE A 95 21.97 -19.77 4.00
N SER A 96 21.91 -20.96 4.61
CA SER A 96 20.67 -21.71 4.86
C SER A 96 20.51 -21.98 6.36
N ALA A 97 19.50 -21.37 6.97
CA ALA A 97 19.10 -21.61 8.36
C ALA A 97 17.93 -22.60 8.41
N GLY A 98 18.03 -23.61 9.28
CA GLY A 98 16.93 -24.55 9.52
C GLY A 98 15.73 -23.89 10.22
N PRO A 99 14.55 -24.51 10.22
CA PRO A 99 13.33 -23.95 10.81
C PRO A 99 13.48 -23.41 12.25
N ALA A 100 12.87 -22.26 12.51
CA ALA A 100 12.90 -21.58 13.80
C ALA A 100 12.26 -22.44 14.89
N LYS A 101 12.91 -22.55 16.05
CA LYS A 101 12.39 -23.31 17.22
C LYS A 101 12.00 -22.42 18.39
N HIS A 102 12.50 -21.19 18.40
CA HIS A 102 12.34 -20.22 19.48
C HIS A 102 11.79 -18.89 18.97
N LEU A 103 11.13 -18.12 19.83
CA LEU A 103 10.47 -16.86 19.45
C LEU A 103 11.46 -15.83 18.88
N ASP A 104 12.68 -15.80 19.40
CA ASP A 104 13.75 -14.93 18.90
C ASP A 104 14.20 -15.33 17.48
N SER A 105 14.39 -16.63 17.22
CA SER A 105 14.70 -17.15 15.89
C SER A 105 13.55 -16.98 14.91
N PHE A 106 12.29 -17.05 15.38
CA PHE A 106 11.10 -16.73 14.59
C PHE A 106 11.14 -15.26 14.13
N VAL A 107 11.40 -14.33 15.05
CA VAL A 107 11.51 -12.91 14.73
C VAL A 107 12.65 -12.64 13.74
N ASP A 108 13.81 -13.27 13.94
CA ASP A 108 14.93 -13.15 13.01
C ASP A 108 14.61 -13.68 11.62
N HIS A 109 13.93 -14.83 11.53
CA HIS A 109 13.51 -15.39 10.26
C HIS A 109 12.55 -14.46 9.54
N VAL A 110 11.53 -13.93 10.22
CA VAL A 110 10.58 -13.00 9.63
C VAL A 110 11.27 -11.72 9.14
N ALA A 111 12.10 -11.10 9.98
CA ALA A 111 12.78 -9.86 9.63
C ALA A 111 13.73 -10.07 8.44
N ASN A 112 14.61 -11.08 8.50
CA ASN A 112 15.58 -11.33 7.43
C ASN A 112 14.93 -11.85 6.15
N TYR A 113 13.81 -12.58 6.24
CA TYR A 113 13.05 -12.99 5.06
C TYR A 113 12.50 -11.77 4.32
N LEU A 114 11.82 -10.85 5.00
CA LEU A 114 11.29 -9.63 4.39
C LEU A 114 12.43 -8.73 3.87
N ILE A 115 13.50 -8.56 4.64
CA ILE A 115 14.69 -7.81 4.21
C ILE A 115 15.31 -8.43 2.94
N THR A 116 15.35 -9.75 2.82
CA THR A 116 15.91 -10.41 1.63
C THR A 116 14.96 -10.32 0.44
N MET A 117 13.68 -10.60 0.65
CA MET A 117 12.67 -10.62 -0.40
C MET A 117 12.41 -9.23 -1.01
N GLN A 118 12.66 -8.13 -0.29
CA GLN A 118 12.48 -6.76 -0.81
C GLN A 118 13.37 -6.48 -2.03
N HIS A 119 14.44 -7.25 -2.23
CA HIS A 119 15.32 -7.11 -3.39
C HIS A 119 14.71 -7.70 -4.66
N TYR A 120 13.68 -8.55 -4.51
CA TYR A 120 12.99 -9.25 -5.60
C TYR A 120 11.65 -8.58 -5.98
N PHE A 121 11.18 -7.60 -5.21
CA PHE A 121 9.93 -6.87 -5.41
C PHE A 121 10.13 -5.36 -5.29
N SER A 122 9.47 -4.56 -6.13
CA SER A 122 9.62 -3.10 -6.16
C SER A 122 8.65 -2.33 -5.24
N GLY A 123 7.59 -3.00 -4.78
CA GLY A 123 6.56 -2.52 -3.87
C GLY A 123 6.66 -3.18 -2.50
N ALA A 124 5.53 -3.20 -1.79
CA ALA A 124 5.49 -3.71 -0.43
C ALA A 124 5.38 -5.23 -0.33
N GLN A 125 5.66 -5.69 0.89
CA GLN A 125 5.67 -7.07 1.28
C GLN A 125 4.78 -7.29 2.50
N ALA A 126 3.88 -8.26 2.43
CA ALA A 126 2.90 -8.47 3.48
C ALA A 126 2.95 -9.86 4.10
N LEU A 127 2.63 -9.94 5.39
CA LEU A 127 2.37 -11.17 6.13
C LEU A 127 1.02 -11.05 6.84
N SER A 128 0.24 -12.12 6.84
CA SER A 128 -1.03 -12.21 7.56
C SER A 128 -0.94 -13.17 8.74
N GLY A 129 -1.62 -12.84 9.83
CA GLY A 129 -1.73 -13.71 11.02
C GLY A 129 -0.41 -13.90 11.77
N ILE A 130 0.56 -12.99 11.61
CA ILE A 130 1.87 -13.08 12.28
C ILE A 130 1.75 -13.24 13.80
N GLU A 131 0.74 -12.61 14.40
CA GLU A 131 0.43 -12.69 15.82
C GLU A 131 0.03 -14.10 16.25
N LEU A 132 -0.67 -14.85 15.39
CA LEU A 132 -1.12 -16.22 15.68
C LEU A 132 0.07 -17.19 15.66
N TYR A 133 0.96 -17.06 14.67
CA TYR A 133 2.18 -17.85 14.60
C TYR A 133 3.13 -17.51 15.76
N ALA A 134 3.34 -16.23 16.06
CA ALA A 134 4.16 -15.80 17.19
C ALA A 134 3.60 -16.30 18.54
N GLY A 135 2.27 -16.33 18.69
CA GLY A 135 1.58 -16.87 19.86
C GLY A 135 1.95 -18.33 20.15
N ALA A 136 2.19 -19.13 19.12
CA ALA A 136 2.62 -20.52 19.28
C ALA A 136 4.01 -20.66 19.90
N TYR A 137 4.97 -19.84 19.47
CA TYR A 137 6.30 -19.79 20.09
C TYR A 137 6.23 -19.25 21.52
N ALA A 138 5.42 -18.21 21.75
CA ALA A 138 5.22 -17.64 23.07
C ALA A 138 4.66 -18.66 24.07
N ARG A 139 3.66 -19.47 23.66
CA ARG A 139 3.14 -20.57 24.49
C ARG A 139 4.21 -21.60 24.78
N ARG A 140 4.89 -22.09 23.74
CA ARG A 140 5.89 -23.16 23.86
C ARG A 140 6.96 -22.80 24.89
N GLU A 141 7.34 -21.53 24.94
CA GLU A 141 8.39 -21.02 25.83
C GLU A 141 7.87 -20.58 27.20
N GLY A 142 6.55 -20.57 27.44
CA GLY A 142 5.97 -19.95 28.63
C GLY A 142 6.34 -18.46 28.72
N ALA A 143 6.42 -17.77 27.58
CA ALA A 143 6.89 -16.40 27.50
C ALA A 143 5.97 -15.45 28.27
N CYS A 144 6.57 -14.46 28.93
CA CYS A 144 5.84 -13.34 29.52
C CYS A 144 5.76 -12.15 28.54
N LEU A 145 4.83 -11.22 28.79
CA LEU A 145 4.58 -10.09 27.89
C LEU A 145 5.83 -9.22 27.68
N LYS A 146 6.65 -9.05 28.72
CA LYS A 146 7.92 -8.30 28.63
C LYS A 146 8.89 -8.93 27.61
N TYR A 147 8.97 -10.26 27.57
CA TYR A 147 9.83 -10.94 26.61
C TYR A 147 9.28 -10.83 25.19
N VAL A 148 7.98 -11.04 24.99
CA VAL A 148 7.33 -10.84 23.69
C VAL A 148 7.51 -9.41 23.20
N GLU A 149 7.35 -8.41 24.08
CA GLU A 149 7.55 -7.00 23.76
C GLU A 149 8.98 -6.68 23.32
N GLN A 150 9.99 -7.31 23.93
CA GLN A 150 11.37 -7.18 23.50
C GLN A 150 11.60 -7.77 22.10
N GLN A 151 10.98 -8.90 21.77
CA GLN A 151 11.10 -9.52 20.46
C GLN A 151 10.33 -8.74 19.37
N VAL A 152 9.15 -8.21 19.69
CA VAL A 152 8.43 -7.31 18.76
C VAL A 152 9.18 -6.00 18.56
N GLN A 153 9.80 -5.44 19.61
CA GLN A 153 10.68 -4.28 19.47
C GLN A 153 11.84 -4.59 18.51
N ARG A 154 12.50 -5.75 18.69
CA ARG A 154 13.57 -6.21 17.80
C ARG A 154 13.07 -6.31 16.34
N LEU A 155 11.89 -6.87 16.12
CA LEU A 155 11.29 -6.99 14.78
C LEU A 155 11.06 -5.60 14.15
N VAL A 156 10.34 -4.72 14.85
CA VAL A 156 9.99 -3.38 14.35
C VAL A 156 11.24 -2.57 14.03
N TYR A 157 12.26 -2.56 14.89
CA TYR A 157 13.48 -1.81 14.63
C TYR A 157 14.22 -2.32 13.39
N ASN A 158 14.36 -3.65 13.24
CA ASN A 158 15.03 -4.22 12.06
C ASN A 158 14.30 -3.91 10.74
N LEU A 159 12.97 -3.79 10.76
CA LEU A 159 12.19 -3.39 9.58
C LEU A 159 12.24 -1.89 9.28
N ASN A 160 12.85 -1.07 10.15
CA ASN A 160 13.08 0.37 9.91
C ASN A 160 14.56 0.72 9.72
N PHE A 161 15.46 -0.26 9.70
CA PHE A 161 16.84 -0.02 9.26
C PHE A 161 16.95 -0.12 7.74
N PRO A 162 17.67 0.82 7.09
CA PRO A 162 17.80 0.81 5.64
C PRO A 162 18.65 -0.38 5.19
N SER A 163 18.10 -1.19 4.29
CA SER A 163 18.74 -2.42 3.79
C SER A 163 18.68 -2.55 2.26
N ARG A 164 17.85 -1.75 1.60
CA ARG A 164 17.74 -1.69 0.14
C ARG A 164 18.56 -0.55 -0.44
N ILE A 165 19.01 -0.71 -1.69
CA ILE A 165 19.64 0.36 -2.46
C ILE A 165 18.77 1.63 -2.44
N GLY A 166 19.41 2.78 -2.26
CA GLY A 166 18.72 4.06 -2.06
C GLY A 166 18.43 4.41 -0.59
N MET A 167 19.12 3.76 0.36
CA MET A 167 18.88 3.89 1.80
C MET A 167 17.41 3.68 2.18
N GLN A 168 16.74 2.76 1.50
CA GLN A 168 15.33 2.46 1.73
C GLN A 168 15.18 1.38 2.79
N THR A 169 14.17 1.55 3.63
CA THR A 169 13.72 0.50 4.55
C THR A 169 12.74 -0.44 3.84
N PRO A 170 12.64 -1.72 4.24
CA PRO A 170 11.67 -2.66 3.70
C PRO A 170 10.25 -2.12 3.85
N PHE A 171 9.53 -1.98 2.74
CA PHE A 171 8.12 -1.64 2.80
C PHE A 171 7.36 -2.89 3.23
N THR A 172 6.95 -2.94 4.50
CA THR A 172 6.27 -4.10 5.09
C THR A 172 4.89 -3.77 5.64
N ASN A 173 3.96 -4.73 5.51
CA ASN A 173 2.61 -4.67 6.06
C ASN A 173 2.30 -5.96 6.84
N PHE A 174 1.70 -5.83 8.02
CA PHE A 174 1.20 -6.96 8.80
C PHE A 174 -0.32 -6.88 8.90
N THR A 175 -0.99 -7.93 8.45
CA THR A 175 -2.43 -8.09 8.65
C THR A 175 -2.66 -8.84 9.96
N ILE A 176 -3.22 -8.14 10.94
CA ILE A 176 -3.57 -8.63 12.27
C ILE A 176 -5.02 -9.10 12.23
N LEU A 177 -5.23 -10.40 12.41
CA LEU A 177 -6.50 -11.09 12.20
C LEU A 177 -7.33 -11.18 13.49
N LEU A 178 -6.66 -11.38 14.63
CA LEU A 178 -7.33 -11.65 15.92
C LEU A 178 -8.35 -12.78 15.76
N ASP A 179 -9.59 -12.58 16.23
CA ASP A 179 -10.71 -13.53 16.16
C ASP A 179 -11.56 -13.42 14.89
N SER A 180 -11.09 -12.70 13.86
CA SER A 180 -11.89 -12.38 12.67
C SER A 180 -11.83 -13.45 11.58
N ALA A 181 -10.68 -14.11 11.40
CA ALA A 181 -10.44 -15.09 10.33
C ALA A 181 -10.76 -16.52 10.81
N ARG A 182 -12.05 -16.89 10.81
CA ARG A 182 -12.52 -18.14 11.42
C ARG A 182 -11.94 -19.38 10.74
N ARG A 183 -11.91 -19.41 9.41
CA ARG A 183 -11.37 -20.54 8.65
C ARG A 183 -9.88 -20.70 8.92
N MET A 184 -9.10 -19.61 8.89
CA MET A 184 -7.68 -19.67 9.22
C MET A 184 -7.44 -20.16 10.65
N LEU A 185 -8.28 -19.75 11.61
CA LEU A 185 -8.18 -20.20 12.99
C LEU A 185 -8.53 -21.69 13.15
N ASP A 186 -9.56 -22.18 12.47
CA ASP A 186 -10.06 -23.55 12.60
C ASP A 186 -9.31 -24.59 11.74
N GLU A 187 -8.76 -24.19 10.59
CA GLU A 187 -8.08 -25.09 9.64
C GLU A 187 -6.56 -24.87 9.59
N GLY A 188 -6.08 -23.67 9.94
CA GLY A 188 -4.68 -23.30 9.86
C GLY A 188 -3.85 -23.89 11.00
N TRP A 189 -2.62 -24.27 10.67
CA TRP A 189 -1.68 -24.87 11.61
C TRP A 189 -0.58 -23.88 11.98
N ALA A 190 -0.33 -23.73 13.27
CA ALA A 190 0.93 -23.15 13.75
C ALA A 190 2.09 -24.09 13.40
N VAL A 191 3.24 -23.52 13.04
CA VAL A 191 4.44 -24.27 12.70
C VAL A 191 5.60 -23.85 13.60
N ILE A 192 6.21 -24.83 14.25
CA ILE A 192 7.38 -24.65 15.11
C ILE A 192 8.42 -25.71 14.74
N GLY A 193 9.65 -25.29 14.47
CA GLY A 193 10.75 -26.20 14.16
C GLY A 193 10.54 -27.00 12.87
N GLY A 194 9.69 -26.50 11.96
CA GLY A 194 9.36 -27.17 10.71
C GLY A 194 8.17 -28.12 10.81
N GLU A 195 7.58 -28.27 12.00
CA GLU A 195 6.50 -29.23 12.26
C GLU A 195 5.23 -28.52 12.74
N ARG A 196 4.07 -29.13 12.47
CA ARG A 196 2.78 -28.65 12.94
C ARG A 196 2.72 -28.73 14.47
N ALA A 197 2.41 -27.60 15.12
CA ALA A 197 2.39 -27.50 16.59
C ALA A 197 0.99 -27.50 17.21
N GLY A 198 -0.04 -27.13 16.45
CA GLY A 198 -1.43 -27.04 16.88
C GLY A 198 -2.26 -26.16 15.94
N LEU A 199 -3.57 -26.10 16.13
CA LEU A 199 -4.43 -25.20 15.34
C LEU A 199 -4.25 -23.74 15.77
N LEU A 200 -4.30 -22.80 14.82
CA LEU A 200 -4.09 -21.38 15.10
C LEU A 200 -5.06 -20.82 16.16
N ARG A 201 -6.32 -21.30 16.19
CA ARG A 201 -7.31 -20.91 17.21
C ARG A 201 -6.85 -21.15 18.64
N GLU A 202 -6.03 -22.18 18.86
CA GLU A 202 -5.56 -22.50 20.20
C GLU A 202 -4.69 -21.37 20.72
N PHE A 203 -4.00 -20.63 19.84
CA PHE A 203 -3.01 -19.56 20.09
C PHE A 203 -3.57 -18.15 20.24
N LEU A 204 -4.90 -17.98 20.28
CA LEU A 204 -5.51 -16.66 20.43
C LEU A 204 -5.09 -15.93 21.72
N GLY A 205 -5.03 -16.63 22.86
CA GLY A 205 -4.63 -16.03 24.15
C GLY A 205 -3.22 -15.43 24.14
N GLU A 206 -2.27 -16.13 23.54
CA GLU A 206 -0.87 -15.71 23.44
C GLU A 206 -0.65 -14.75 22.27
N SER A 207 -1.45 -14.85 21.20
CA SER A 207 -1.43 -13.89 20.09
C SER A 207 -1.77 -12.47 20.56
N LYS A 208 -2.67 -12.33 21.56
CA LYS A 208 -2.95 -11.06 22.23
C LYS A 208 -1.66 -10.41 22.73
N MET A 209 -0.71 -11.17 23.26
CA MET A 209 0.55 -10.61 23.77
C MET A 209 1.38 -9.95 22.67
N PHE A 210 1.38 -10.53 21.46
CA PHE A 210 2.03 -9.92 20.31
C PHE A 210 1.36 -8.60 19.91
N VAL A 211 0.03 -8.56 19.89
CA VAL A 211 -0.74 -7.35 19.54
C VAL A 211 -0.52 -6.24 20.57
N LEU A 212 -0.54 -6.56 21.87
CA LEU A 212 -0.20 -5.62 22.94
C LEU A 212 1.23 -5.09 22.81
N ALA A 213 2.18 -5.99 22.57
CA ALA A 213 3.58 -5.65 22.36
C ALA A 213 3.76 -4.72 21.15
N LEU A 214 3.12 -5.02 20.02
CA LEU A 214 3.18 -4.23 18.80
C LEU A 214 2.60 -2.83 19.02
N ALA A 215 1.40 -2.74 19.62
CA ALA A 215 0.77 -1.47 19.95
C ALA A 215 1.67 -0.62 20.86
N ARG A 216 2.22 -1.19 21.93
CA ARG A 216 3.12 -0.46 22.86
C ARG A 216 4.41 0.01 22.20
N VAL A 217 5.04 -0.81 21.36
CA VAL A 217 6.24 -0.42 20.61
C VAL A 217 5.93 0.74 19.67
N LEU A 218 4.85 0.63 18.89
CA LEU A 218 4.42 1.68 17.95
C LEU A 218 3.98 2.97 18.67
N GLY A 219 3.31 2.86 19.81
CA GLY A 219 2.87 3.99 20.63
C GLY A 219 4.02 4.76 21.26
N ARG A 220 5.08 4.06 21.71
CA ARG A 220 6.31 4.70 22.21
C ARG A 220 7.11 5.37 21.10
N GLY A 221 7.16 4.77 19.91
CA GLY A 221 8.01 5.21 18.82
C GLY A 221 9.46 4.73 18.94
N ASP A 222 10.34 5.29 18.11
CA ASP A 222 11.76 4.97 18.09
C ASP A 222 12.52 5.46 19.34
N GLY A 223 13.85 5.33 19.35
CA GLY A 223 14.69 5.70 20.50
C GLY A 223 14.59 7.17 20.91
N VAL A 224 14.03 8.05 20.07
CA VAL A 224 13.76 9.45 20.39
C VAL A 224 12.26 9.77 20.42
N GLY A 225 11.37 8.81 20.16
CA GLY A 225 9.92 8.94 20.22
C GLY A 225 9.23 9.26 18.87
N GLN A 226 9.95 9.14 17.75
CA GLN A 226 9.39 9.31 16.41
C GLN A 226 8.45 8.16 16.03
N PRO A 227 7.41 8.41 15.22
CA PRO A 227 6.60 7.34 14.65
C PRO A 227 7.44 6.39 13.79
N PHE A 228 7.12 5.10 13.81
CA PHE A 228 7.67 4.15 12.85
C PHE A 228 6.94 4.26 11.52
N THR A 229 7.66 4.05 10.42
CA THR A 229 7.06 3.94 9.08
C THR A 229 6.54 2.52 8.83
N PHE A 230 7.29 1.51 9.27
CA PHE A 230 7.01 0.10 9.03
C PHE A 230 7.11 -0.74 10.31
N PRO A 231 6.60 -1.99 10.32
CA PRO A 231 5.59 -2.47 9.40
C PRO A 231 4.30 -1.66 9.56
N ILE A 232 3.49 -1.59 8.51
CA ILE A 232 2.13 -1.05 8.60
C ILE A 232 1.22 -2.12 9.22
N PRO A 233 0.62 -1.92 10.41
CA PRO A 233 -0.33 -2.87 10.96
C PRO A 233 -1.75 -2.57 10.46
N THR A 234 -2.30 -3.50 9.68
CA THR A 234 -3.70 -3.51 9.26
C THR A 234 -4.48 -4.46 10.14
N VAL A 235 -5.56 -3.98 10.75
CA VAL A 235 -6.38 -4.75 11.69
C VAL A 235 -7.78 -4.95 11.11
N MET A 236 -8.33 -6.14 11.32
CA MET A 236 -9.74 -6.43 11.02
C MET A 236 -10.65 -5.63 11.95
N ALA A 237 -11.30 -4.59 11.44
CA ALA A 237 -12.03 -3.60 12.23
C ALA A 237 -13.25 -4.20 12.97
N THR A 238 -13.71 -5.39 12.55
CA THR A 238 -14.87 -6.08 13.13
C THR A 238 -14.48 -7.16 14.13
N SER A 239 -13.19 -7.33 14.45
CA SER A 239 -12.72 -8.22 15.51
C SER A 239 -13.41 -7.87 16.82
N ARG A 240 -13.92 -8.88 17.55
CA ARG A 240 -14.56 -8.62 18.86
C ARG A 240 -13.52 -8.34 19.92
N MET A 241 -12.36 -9.00 19.85
CA MET A 241 -11.24 -8.79 20.77
C MET A 241 -10.81 -7.33 20.87
N LEU A 242 -10.97 -6.53 19.81
CA LEU A 242 -10.67 -5.09 19.84
C LEU A 242 -11.53 -4.31 20.83
N TYR A 243 -12.77 -4.73 21.05
CA TYR A 243 -13.75 -4.00 21.83
C TYR A 243 -14.07 -4.67 23.17
N ASP A 244 -13.96 -6.00 23.22
CA ASP A 244 -14.34 -6.80 24.39
C ASP A 244 -13.16 -7.05 25.34
N ASP A 245 -11.90 -6.98 24.87
CA ASP A 245 -10.71 -7.13 25.70
C ASP A 245 -10.15 -5.75 26.12
N PRO A 246 -10.19 -5.40 27.41
CA PRO A 246 -9.80 -4.05 27.87
C PRO A 246 -8.33 -3.70 27.61
N GLU A 247 -7.43 -4.67 27.62
CA GLU A 247 -6.01 -4.41 27.39
C GLU A 247 -5.73 -4.17 25.90
N VAL A 248 -6.36 -4.97 25.02
CA VAL A 248 -6.25 -4.78 23.56
C VAL A 248 -6.89 -3.46 23.16
N PHE A 249 -8.08 -3.17 23.70
CA PHE A 249 -8.79 -1.92 23.47
C PHE A 249 -7.90 -0.71 23.79
N ASP A 250 -7.40 -0.62 25.03
CA ASP A 250 -6.56 0.50 25.45
C ASP A 250 -5.29 0.59 24.60
N ALA A 251 -4.57 -0.52 24.42
CA ALA A 251 -3.31 -0.49 23.70
C ALA A 251 -3.48 -0.04 22.23
N VAL A 252 -4.46 -0.60 21.50
CA VAL A 252 -4.68 -0.31 20.08
C VAL A 252 -5.26 1.09 19.88
N PHE A 253 -6.30 1.48 20.61
CA PHE A 253 -6.95 2.78 20.41
C PHE A 253 -6.12 3.93 20.99
N SER A 254 -5.43 3.78 22.13
CA SER A 254 -4.50 4.81 22.63
C SER A 254 -3.33 5.03 21.67
N THR A 255 -2.82 3.97 21.04
CA THR A 255 -1.77 4.08 20.02
C THR A 255 -2.31 4.75 18.75
N THR A 256 -3.53 4.43 18.35
CA THR A 256 -4.19 5.03 17.18
C THR A 256 -4.45 6.52 17.40
N ALA A 257 -4.92 6.93 18.57
CA ALA A 257 -5.15 8.33 18.91
C ALA A 257 -3.85 9.15 18.87
N LYS A 258 -2.77 8.63 19.46
CA LYS A 258 -1.48 9.33 19.57
C LYS A 258 -0.63 9.32 18.31
N LYS A 259 -0.64 8.21 17.58
CA LYS A 259 0.30 7.95 16.48
C LYS A 259 -0.38 7.56 15.18
N GLY A 260 -1.67 7.24 15.17
CA GLY A 260 -2.38 6.77 13.97
C GLY A 260 -1.76 5.52 13.35
N SER A 261 -1.06 4.69 14.12
CA SER A 261 -0.23 3.61 13.56
C SER A 261 -1.05 2.54 12.86
N PHE A 262 -2.28 2.29 13.30
CA PHE A 262 -3.15 1.24 12.78
C PHE A 262 -4.01 1.66 11.59
N TYR A 263 -4.20 0.70 10.69
CA TYR A 263 -5.12 0.77 9.56
C TYR A 263 -6.23 -0.25 9.77
N TRP A 264 -7.38 0.00 9.16
CA TRP A 264 -8.62 -0.68 9.51
C TRP A 264 -9.29 -1.20 8.26
N LEU A 265 -9.37 -2.52 8.15
CA LEU A 265 -10.04 -3.20 7.06
C LEU A 265 -11.46 -3.60 7.49
N ASN A 266 -12.45 -3.29 6.67
CA ASN A 266 -13.83 -3.63 6.95
C ASN A 266 -14.12 -5.10 6.64
N SER A 267 -13.94 -5.97 7.63
CA SER A 267 -14.19 -7.40 7.50
C SER A 267 -15.67 -7.79 7.34
N ARG A 268 -16.61 -6.82 7.25
CA ARG A 268 -17.99 -7.05 6.78
C ARG A 268 -18.10 -7.03 5.25
N ILE A 269 -17.20 -6.30 4.58
CA ILE A 269 -17.16 -6.17 3.12
C ILE A 269 -16.11 -7.10 2.55
N VAL A 270 -14.94 -7.11 3.19
CA VAL A 270 -13.83 -7.99 2.82
C VAL A 270 -13.86 -9.25 3.67
N ASP A 271 -13.78 -10.41 3.06
CA ASP A 271 -13.73 -11.68 3.79
C ASP A 271 -12.41 -11.78 4.58
N ALA A 272 -12.46 -11.76 5.91
CA ALA A 272 -11.27 -11.82 6.77
C ALA A 272 -10.40 -13.08 6.53
N ASP A 273 -11.01 -14.19 6.10
CA ASP A 273 -10.30 -15.42 5.74
C ASP A 273 -9.64 -15.34 4.35
N ALA A 274 -10.08 -14.42 3.51
CA ALA A 274 -9.47 -14.07 2.22
C ALA A 274 -8.55 -12.84 2.28
N SER A 275 -8.70 -12.06 3.34
CA SER A 275 -8.18 -10.70 3.43
C SER A 275 -6.69 -10.76 3.70
N TYR A 276 -5.93 -10.65 2.63
CA TYR A 276 -4.57 -10.22 2.70
C TYR A 276 -4.58 -8.73 2.35
N ALA A 277 -4.40 -7.85 3.35
CA ALA A 277 -4.08 -6.46 3.04
C ALA A 277 -2.66 -6.47 2.46
N MET A 278 -2.55 -6.33 1.14
CA MET A 278 -1.29 -6.47 0.42
C MET A 278 -0.82 -5.08 -0.01
N CYS A 279 0.37 -4.67 0.42
CA CYS A 279 0.86 -3.32 0.14
C CYS A 279 -0.08 -2.21 0.63
N CYS A 280 0.24 -0.96 0.30
CA CYS A 280 -0.36 0.26 0.86
C CYS A 280 -1.89 0.28 0.92
N ARG A 281 -2.59 -0.45 0.04
CA ARG A 281 -4.04 -0.36 -0.18
C ARG A 281 -4.73 -1.65 -0.65
N LEU A 282 -4.02 -2.66 -1.18
CA LEU A 282 -4.65 -3.76 -1.92
C LEU A 282 -5.47 -4.67 -1.00
N SER A 283 -6.74 -4.84 -1.35
CA SER A 283 -7.63 -5.86 -0.79
C SER A 283 -8.11 -6.75 -1.93
N ILE A 284 -8.04 -8.07 -1.78
CA ILE A 284 -8.43 -9.02 -2.83
C ILE A 284 -9.77 -9.67 -2.42
N ASP A 285 -10.77 -9.61 -3.30
CA ASP A 285 -12.00 -10.39 -3.16
C ASP A 285 -11.84 -11.75 -3.88
N ARG A 286 -12.11 -12.86 -3.16
CA ARG A 286 -12.04 -14.24 -3.71
C ARG A 286 -12.93 -14.43 -4.92
N LYS A 287 -14.08 -13.74 -4.96
CA LYS A 287 -15.04 -13.86 -6.06
C LYS A 287 -14.44 -13.44 -7.40
N GLU A 288 -13.46 -12.54 -7.39
CA GLU A 288 -12.79 -12.11 -8.61
C GLU A 288 -11.97 -13.25 -9.24
N LEU A 289 -11.45 -14.17 -8.44
CA LEU A 289 -10.68 -15.30 -8.96
C LEU A 289 -11.58 -16.38 -9.58
N GLU A 290 -12.89 -16.36 -9.33
CA GLU A 290 -13.83 -17.29 -9.96
C GLU A 290 -13.91 -17.07 -11.48
N TYR A 291 -13.67 -15.84 -11.96
CA TYR A 291 -13.67 -15.51 -13.39
C TYR A 291 -12.53 -16.18 -14.17
N VAL A 292 -11.48 -16.65 -13.49
CA VAL A 292 -10.31 -17.27 -14.13
C VAL A 292 -10.56 -18.76 -14.50
N ASN A 293 -11.64 -19.37 -13.98
CA ASN A 293 -11.85 -20.82 -13.90
C ASN A 293 -11.98 -21.62 -15.21
N GLY A 294 -11.93 -21.02 -16.39
CA GLY A 294 -12.08 -21.76 -17.66
C GLY A 294 -10.83 -22.54 -18.11
N LYS A 295 -9.62 -22.07 -17.79
CA LYS A 295 -8.33 -22.66 -18.24
C LYS A 295 -7.33 -22.94 -17.10
N PHE A 296 -7.66 -22.50 -15.88
CA PHE A 296 -6.72 -22.40 -14.77
C PHE A 296 -6.40 -23.74 -14.07
N PHE A 297 -7.34 -24.71 -14.11
CA PHE A 297 -7.28 -25.94 -13.31
C PHE A 297 -6.91 -27.22 -14.09
N GLU A 298 -6.56 -27.13 -15.37
CA GLU A 298 -6.18 -28.30 -16.19
C GLU A 298 -4.67 -28.63 -16.15
N SER A 299 -3.83 -27.78 -15.53
CA SER A 299 -2.40 -28.08 -15.37
C SER A 299 -2.17 -28.98 -14.15
N GLY A 300 -1.75 -30.22 -14.40
CA GLY A 300 -1.58 -31.29 -13.41
C GLY A 300 -0.50 -31.09 -12.33
N GLU A 301 0.12 -29.91 -12.24
CA GLU A 301 1.16 -29.61 -11.24
C GLU A 301 0.59 -29.15 -9.88
N LEU A 302 -0.70 -28.79 -9.81
CA LEU A 302 -1.40 -28.41 -8.58
C LEU A 302 -1.98 -29.60 -7.77
N ASP A 303 -1.73 -30.84 -8.20
CA ASP A 303 -2.30 -32.04 -7.56
C ASP A 303 -1.65 -32.36 -6.20
N PHE A 304 -0.50 -31.75 -5.89
CA PHE A 304 0.15 -31.88 -4.57
C PHE A 304 -0.47 -30.97 -3.50
N GLU A 305 -0.83 -29.72 -3.86
CA GLU A 305 -1.50 -28.79 -2.93
C GLU A 305 -2.96 -29.18 -2.67
N ARG A 306 -3.64 -29.77 -3.68
CA ARG A 306 -4.97 -30.40 -3.53
C ARG A 306 -5.06 -31.42 -2.39
N ARG A 307 -3.95 -32.10 -2.07
CA ARG A 307 -3.90 -33.15 -1.03
C ARG A 307 -3.55 -32.61 0.35
N MET A 308 -2.96 -31.42 0.45
CA MET A 308 -2.51 -30.82 1.72
C MET A 308 -3.45 -29.75 2.26
N PHE A 309 -4.15 -29.03 1.38
CA PHE A 309 -5.15 -28.03 1.74
C PHE A 309 -6.52 -28.53 1.30
N GLY A 310 -7.38 -28.85 2.27
CA GLY A 310 -8.70 -29.42 2.00
C GLY A 310 -9.50 -28.63 0.96
N GLY A 311 -9.85 -29.30 -0.12
CA GLY A 311 -10.87 -28.87 -1.09
C GLY A 311 -10.36 -27.96 -2.21
N LEU A 312 -11.09 -28.05 -3.33
CA LEU A 312 -10.93 -27.41 -4.65
C LEU A 312 -10.85 -25.85 -4.63
N TRP A 313 -10.81 -25.21 -3.45
CA TRP A 313 -11.11 -23.79 -3.23
C TRP A 313 -10.21 -23.12 -2.16
N SER A 314 -8.99 -23.61 -1.94
CA SER A 314 -7.98 -22.95 -1.09
C SER A 314 -6.98 -22.19 -1.96
N ILE A 315 -7.03 -20.85 -1.93
CA ILE A 315 -6.04 -19.98 -2.58
C ILE A 315 -4.81 -19.92 -1.66
N PRO A 316 -3.58 -20.12 -2.16
CA PRO A 316 -2.37 -20.04 -1.35
C PRO A 316 -2.15 -18.62 -0.81
N ASP A 317 -1.48 -18.49 0.35
CA ASP A 317 -1.14 -17.21 1.01
C ASP A 317 -0.26 -16.26 0.15
N VAL A 318 0.16 -16.72 -1.03
CA VAL A 318 1.10 -16.06 -1.92
C VAL A 318 0.33 -15.40 -3.06
N THR A 319 0.01 -14.12 -2.90
CA THR A 319 -0.68 -13.29 -3.90
C THR A 319 -0.11 -11.86 -3.90
N GLY A 320 -0.47 -11.03 -4.86
CA GLY A 320 0.12 -9.69 -5.03
C GLY A 320 -0.19 -9.09 -6.38
N SER A 321 0.67 -8.19 -6.87
CA SER A 321 0.54 -7.62 -8.20
C SER A 321 1.85 -7.73 -8.96
N ILE A 322 1.74 -8.14 -10.23
CA ILE A 322 2.85 -8.19 -11.19
C ILE A 322 3.36 -6.79 -11.49
N GLY A 323 2.45 -5.84 -11.64
CA GLY A 323 2.71 -4.48 -12.07
C GLY A 323 1.42 -3.68 -12.10
N VAL A 324 1.57 -2.36 -11.95
CA VAL A 324 0.46 -1.41 -12.02
C VAL A 324 0.65 -0.50 -13.22
N VAL A 325 -0.39 -0.35 -14.03
CA VAL A 325 -0.43 0.63 -15.11
C VAL A 325 -1.66 1.51 -14.88
N THR A 326 -1.43 2.80 -14.65
CA THR A 326 -2.49 3.74 -14.31
C THR A 326 -3.03 4.45 -15.54
N VAL A 327 -4.35 4.54 -15.62
CA VAL A 327 -5.09 5.37 -16.58
C VAL A 327 -5.21 6.79 -16.05
N ASN A 328 -4.91 7.79 -16.88
CA ASN A 328 -5.12 9.19 -16.56
C ASN A 328 -6.55 9.62 -16.94
N LEU A 329 -7.49 9.50 -16.00
CA LEU A 329 -8.90 9.80 -16.28
C LEU A 329 -9.15 11.27 -16.65
N PRO A 330 -8.59 12.28 -15.96
CA PRO A 330 -8.75 13.68 -16.35
C PRO A 330 -8.37 13.95 -17.81
N ARG A 331 -7.26 13.34 -18.27
CA ARG A 331 -6.83 13.45 -19.67
C ARG A 331 -7.88 12.93 -20.64
N ILE A 332 -8.47 11.78 -20.35
CA ILE A 332 -9.46 11.13 -21.22
C ILE A 332 -10.73 11.99 -21.31
N VAL A 333 -11.21 12.52 -20.19
CA VAL A 333 -12.38 13.42 -20.17
C VAL A 333 -12.12 14.69 -20.98
N LEU A 334 -10.92 15.27 -20.88
CA LEU A 334 -10.54 16.44 -21.67
C LEU A 334 -10.48 16.14 -23.18
N GLU A 335 -9.89 15.00 -23.56
CA GLU A 335 -9.84 14.57 -24.96
C GLU A 335 -11.22 14.22 -25.54
N ALA A 336 -12.16 13.78 -24.69
CA ALA A 336 -13.54 13.46 -25.05
C ALA A 336 -14.45 14.70 -25.14
N GLU A 337 -13.96 15.90 -24.82
CA GLU A 337 -14.73 17.15 -24.89
C GLU A 337 -16.04 17.12 -24.07
N ARG A 338 -16.05 16.35 -22.96
CA ARG A 338 -17.22 16.13 -22.07
C ARG A 338 -18.39 15.37 -22.73
N ASP A 339 -18.14 14.68 -23.83
CA ASP A 339 -19.10 13.77 -24.45
C ASP A 339 -18.97 12.37 -23.83
N ASP A 340 -20.09 11.83 -23.36
CA ASP A 340 -20.14 10.56 -22.62
C ASP A 340 -19.77 9.35 -23.49
N GLU A 341 -20.31 9.29 -24.72
CA GLU A 341 -20.03 8.20 -25.66
C GLU A 341 -18.55 8.21 -26.06
N ARG A 342 -18.02 9.39 -26.42
CA ARG A 342 -16.60 9.55 -26.75
C ARG A 342 -15.69 9.24 -25.56
N PHE A 343 -16.12 9.55 -24.33
CA PHE A 343 -15.35 9.25 -23.13
C PHE A 343 -15.16 7.74 -22.96
N TYR A 344 -16.24 6.95 -23.04
CA TYR A 344 -16.14 5.50 -22.89
C TYR A 344 -15.41 4.83 -24.05
N GLU A 345 -15.61 5.29 -25.30
CA GLU A 345 -14.83 4.84 -26.46
C GLU A 345 -13.33 5.06 -26.24
N ARG A 346 -12.96 6.28 -25.80
CA ARG A 346 -11.56 6.63 -25.55
C ARG A 346 -10.98 5.87 -24.35
N LEU A 347 -11.78 5.67 -23.31
CA LEU A 347 -11.38 4.89 -22.13
C LEU A 347 -11.08 3.45 -22.52
N ASP A 348 -11.94 2.81 -23.31
CA ASP A 348 -11.74 1.44 -23.78
C ASP A 348 -10.49 1.29 -24.65
N ASP A 349 -10.25 2.24 -25.55
CA ASP A 349 -9.01 2.31 -26.34
C ASP A 349 -7.76 2.34 -25.45
N VAL A 350 -7.79 3.11 -24.38
CA VAL A 350 -6.68 3.21 -23.42
C VAL A 350 -6.55 1.95 -22.59
N LEU A 351 -7.67 1.38 -22.13
CA LEU A 351 -7.71 0.15 -21.35
C LEU A 351 -7.13 -1.04 -22.11
N GLU A 352 -7.37 -1.14 -23.42
CA GLU A 352 -6.76 -2.17 -24.26
C GLU A 352 -5.21 -2.07 -24.26
N LYS A 353 -4.67 -0.84 -24.25
CA LYS A 353 -3.21 -0.64 -24.16
C LYS A 353 -2.66 -0.95 -22.78
N VAL A 354 -3.44 -0.69 -21.73
CA VAL A 354 -3.15 -1.12 -20.37
C VAL A 354 -3.10 -2.65 -20.30
N ARG A 355 -4.07 -3.34 -20.90
CA ARG A 355 -4.10 -4.81 -20.99
C ARG A 355 -2.84 -5.35 -21.66
N VAL A 356 -2.49 -4.82 -22.83
CA VAL A 356 -1.25 -5.19 -23.55
C VAL A 356 -0.01 -5.03 -22.67
N CYS A 357 0.11 -3.91 -21.93
CA CYS A 357 1.25 -3.67 -21.05
C CYS A 357 1.29 -4.66 -19.87
N GLY A 358 0.16 -4.92 -19.23
CA GLY A 358 0.06 -5.84 -18.09
C GLY A 358 0.44 -7.27 -18.48
N SER A 359 -0.11 -7.77 -19.59
CA SER A 359 0.22 -9.11 -20.12
C SER A 359 1.69 -9.21 -20.54
N TRP A 360 2.22 -8.17 -21.19
CA TRP A 360 3.64 -8.13 -21.55
C TRP A 360 4.57 -8.19 -20.32
N MET A 361 4.27 -7.46 -19.24
CA MET A 361 5.08 -7.52 -18.00
C MET A 361 5.08 -8.92 -17.40
N ARG A 362 3.93 -9.60 -17.36
CA ARG A 362 3.79 -10.97 -16.87
C ARG A 362 4.66 -11.94 -17.67
N GLU A 363 4.51 -11.95 -18.99
CA GLU A 363 5.30 -12.81 -19.88
C GLU A 363 6.81 -12.57 -19.72
N ARG A 364 7.18 -11.30 -19.57
CA ARG A 364 8.57 -10.91 -19.35
C ARG A 364 9.14 -11.50 -18.07
N TYR A 365 8.44 -11.42 -16.94
CA TYR A 365 8.93 -12.01 -15.70
C TYR A 365 9.01 -13.54 -15.75
N LEU A 366 8.03 -14.20 -16.37
CA LEU A 366 8.08 -15.64 -16.61
C LEU A 366 9.34 -16.04 -17.40
N LYS A 367 9.66 -15.28 -18.45
CA LYS A 367 10.89 -15.47 -19.23
C LYS A 367 12.15 -15.24 -18.40
N LEU A 368 12.18 -14.17 -17.60
CA LEU A 368 13.34 -13.85 -16.74
C LEU A 368 13.59 -14.91 -15.67
N LEU A 369 12.53 -15.42 -15.04
CA LEU A 369 12.60 -16.52 -14.07
C LEU A 369 13.17 -17.80 -14.71
N LYS A 370 12.73 -18.11 -15.93
CA LYS A 370 13.19 -19.27 -16.69
C LYS A 370 14.64 -19.14 -17.16
N ASP A 371 14.99 -17.99 -17.73
CA ASP A 371 16.31 -17.76 -18.36
C ASP A 371 17.39 -17.50 -17.30
N PHE A 372 17.03 -16.92 -16.15
CA PHE A 372 17.96 -16.53 -15.09
C PHE A 372 17.54 -17.02 -13.69
N PRO A 373 17.35 -18.34 -13.46
CA PRO A 373 16.82 -18.87 -12.21
C PRO A 373 17.68 -18.50 -10.98
N GLY A 374 19.00 -18.39 -11.14
CA GLY A 374 19.89 -17.95 -10.05
C GLY A 374 19.64 -16.49 -9.62
N MET A 375 19.30 -15.60 -10.56
CA MET A 375 18.97 -14.20 -10.26
C MET A 375 17.67 -14.07 -9.46
N TYR A 376 16.73 -14.99 -9.65
CA TYR A 376 15.41 -14.99 -9.01
C TYR A 376 15.22 -16.11 -7.99
N TYR A 377 16.32 -16.64 -7.43
CA TYR A 377 16.33 -17.80 -6.54
C TYR A 377 15.28 -17.74 -5.42
N MET A 378 15.17 -16.59 -4.74
CA MET A 378 14.25 -16.45 -3.60
C MET A 378 12.77 -16.59 -3.99
N ILE A 379 12.38 -16.09 -5.17
CA ILE A 379 11.03 -16.28 -5.71
C ILE A 379 10.80 -17.77 -5.97
N LEU A 380 11.73 -18.44 -6.64
CA LEU A 380 11.60 -19.86 -7.00
C LEU A 380 11.58 -20.78 -5.77
N GLU A 381 12.32 -20.46 -4.71
CA GLU A 381 12.36 -21.27 -3.48
C GLU A 381 11.06 -21.14 -2.66
N TYR A 382 10.57 -19.91 -2.47
CA TYR A 382 9.46 -19.62 -1.54
C TYR A 382 8.10 -19.40 -2.20
N MET A 383 8.06 -19.15 -3.51
CA MET A 383 6.86 -18.77 -4.24
C MET A 383 6.78 -19.58 -5.54
N ARG A 384 6.66 -20.89 -5.43
CA ARG A 384 6.59 -21.81 -6.59
C ARG A 384 5.38 -21.52 -7.47
N GLU A 385 4.33 -20.98 -6.87
CA GLU A 385 3.08 -20.60 -7.52
C GLU A 385 3.19 -19.22 -8.18
N PHE A 386 4.29 -18.49 -8.04
CA PHE A 386 4.44 -17.19 -8.69
C PHE A 386 4.51 -17.36 -10.22
N PRO A 387 3.79 -16.54 -11.02
CA PRO A 387 2.88 -15.45 -10.66
C PRO A 387 1.39 -15.81 -10.76
N LEU A 388 1.01 -17.07 -10.55
CA LEU A 388 -0.34 -17.60 -10.76
C LEU A 388 -1.42 -16.73 -10.10
N MET A 389 -1.22 -16.38 -8.82
CA MET A 389 -2.15 -15.59 -8.02
C MET A 389 -1.76 -14.11 -7.91
N HIS A 390 -0.84 -13.63 -8.74
CA HIS A 390 -0.52 -12.20 -8.81
C HIS A 390 -1.42 -11.54 -9.84
N PHE A 391 -1.94 -10.36 -9.55
CA PHE A 391 -2.81 -9.60 -10.43
C PHE A 391 -2.02 -8.75 -11.42
N ASN A 392 -2.55 -8.59 -12.63
CA ASN A 392 -2.23 -7.44 -13.47
C ASN A 392 -3.15 -6.29 -13.03
N THR A 393 -2.59 -5.16 -12.60
CA THR A 393 -3.38 -4.12 -11.94
C THR A 393 -3.61 -2.91 -12.84
N VAL A 394 -4.88 -2.56 -13.04
CA VAL A 394 -5.31 -1.31 -13.65
C VAL A 394 -5.39 -0.25 -12.55
N GLY A 395 -4.53 0.74 -12.61
CA GLY A 395 -4.59 1.87 -11.70
C GLY A 395 -5.53 2.95 -12.21
N VAL A 396 -6.25 3.61 -11.30
CA VAL A 396 -7.10 4.77 -11.60
C VAL A 396 -6.61 5.99 -10.82
N LEU A 397 -6.56 7.16 -11.46
CA LEU A 397 -6.08 8.39 -10.84
C LEU A 397 -6.86 9.62 -11.32
N GLY A 398 -7.05 10.58 -10.40
CA GLY A 398 -7.71 11.86 -10.70
C GLY A 398 -9.23 11.74 -10.88
N LEU A 399 -9.87 10.79 -10.20
CA LEU A 399 -11.33 10.60 -10.24
C LEU A 399 -12.12 11.89 -9.92
N PRO A 400 -11.79 12.64 -8.84
CA PRO A 400 -12.49 13.89 -8.53
C PRO A 400 -12.34 14.93 -9.64
N GLU A 401 -11.12 15.14 -10.14
CA GLU A 401 -10.87 16.12 -11.20
C GLU A 401 -11.55 15.70 -12.51
N ALA A 402 -11.53 14.41 -12.86
CA ALA A 402 -12.23 13.89 -14.03
C ALA A 402 -13.74 14.15 -13.95
N ALA A 403 -14.37 13.92 -12.79
CA ALA A 403 -15.79 14.19 -12.58
C ALA A 403 -16.09 15.70 -12.69
N ALA A 404 -15.25 16.55 -12.10
CA ALA A 404 -15.41 17.99 -12.18
C ALA A 404 -15.30 18.50 -13.63
N ILE A 405 -14.35 17.97 -14.41
CA ILE A 405 -14.15 18.30 -15.82
C ILE A 405 -15.35 17.84 -16.66
N PHE A 406 -15.85 16.62 -16.42
CA PHE A 406 -16.99 16.04 -17.13
C PHE A 406 -18.23 16.92 -16.97
N TYR A 407 -18.54 17.33 -15.74
CA TYR A 407 -19.66 18.24 -15.46
C TYR A 407 -19.38 19.71 -15.83
N GLY A 408 -18.17 20.04 -16.30
CA GLY A 408 -17.80 21.42 -16.61
C GLY A 408 -17.85 22.34 -15.40
N SER A 409 -17.64 21.81 -14.18
CA SER A 409 -17.81 22.53 -12.92
C SER A 409 -16.50 22.58 -12.11
N PRO A 410 -15.65 23.60 -12.32
CA PRO A 410 -14.41 23.75 -11.55
C PRO A 410 -14.66 23.89 -10.04
N SER A 411 -15.79 24.48 -9.64
CA SER A 411 -16.15 24.70 -8.23
C SER A 411 -16.73 23.46 -7.53
N LEU A 412 -16.95 22.34 -8.22
CA LEU A 412 -17.63 21.14 -7.70
C LEU A 412 -17.14 20.70 -6.32
N TRP A 413 -15.83 20.64 -6.13
CA TRP A 413 -15.22 20.15 -4.88
C TRP A 413 -14.89 21.26 -3.88
N PHE A 414 -14.95 22.52 -4.30
CA PHE A 414 -14.67 23.69 -3.46
C PHE A 414 -15.96 24.23 -2.84
N GLU A 415 -16.93 24.57 -3.68
CA GLU A 415 -18.17 25.27 -3.30
C GLU A 415 -19.44 24.49 -3.71
N GLY A 416 -19.29 23.35 -4.39
CA GLY A 416 -20.43 22.54 -4.84
C GLY A 416 -21.31 22.06 -3.69
N CYS A 417 -22.61 21.92 -3.91
CA CYS A 417 -23.51 21.43 -2.88
C CYS A 417 -23.36 19.90 -2.69
N ARG A 418 -23.82 19.37 -1.55
CA ARG A 418 -23.82 17.91 -1.29
C ARG A 418 -24.47 17.11 -2.43
N GLY A 419 -25.56 17.62 -3.03
CA GLY A 419 -26.24 16.95 -4.14
C GLY A 419 -25.32 16.76 -5.37
N ASP A 420 -24.57 17.81 -5.75
CA ASP A 420 -23.66 17.76 -6.89
C ASP A 420 -22.49 16.81 -6.63
N ARG A 421 -21.95 16.84 -5.41
CA ARG A 421 -20.84 15.96 -5.00
C ARG A 421 -21.24 14.49 -4.97
N LEU A 422 -22.47 14.18 -4.52
CA LEU A 422 -23.00 12.81 -4.57
C LEU A 422 -23.27 12.36 -6.01
N LYS A 423 -23.79 13.24 -6.87
CA LYS A 423 -23.94 12.96 -8.30
C LYS A 423 -22.59 12.69 -8.99
N ALA A 424 -21.56 13.45 -8.62
CA ALA A 424 -20.20 13.19 -9.07
C ALA A 424 -19.65 11.86 -8.55
N ALA A 425 -19.95 11.50 -7.30
CA ALA A 425 -19.60 10.18 -6.75
C ALA A 425 -20.28 9.03 -7.50
N ASP A 426 -21.54 9.18 -7.87
CA ASP A 426 -22.27 8.18 -8.66
C ASP A 426 -21.65 8.02 -10.07
N TRP A 427 -21.25 9.10 -10.73
CA TRP A 427 -20.50 9.02 -12.00
C TRP A 427 -19.11 8.37 -11.83
N MET A 428 -18.36 8.75 -10.79
CA MET A 428 -17.05 8.14 -10.49
C MET A 428 -17.20 6.62 -10.27
N LYS A 429 -18.27 6.20 -9.60
CA LYS A 429 -18.62 4.80 -9.40
C LYS A 429 -18.85 4.08 -10.73
N GLU A 430 -19.66 4.65 -11.63
CA GLU A 430 -19.94 4.09 -12.96
C GLU A 430 -18.65 3.90 -13.77
N VAL A 431 -17.75 4.89 -13.75
CA VAL A 431 -16.45 4.80 -14.42
C VAL A 431 -15.60 3.64 -13.85
N VAL A 432 -15.51 3.52 -12.53
CA VAL A 432 -14.76 2.43 -11.89
C VAL A 432 -15.38 1.07 -12.20
N GLU A 433 -16.71 0.96 -12.16
CA GLU A 433 -17.43 -0.27 -12.49
C GLU A 433 -17.21 -0.69 -13.95
N HIS A 434 -17.18 0.26 -14.89
CA HIS A 434 -16.83 -0.01 -16.29
C HIS A 434 -15.42 -0.61 -16.41
N VAL A 435 -14.43 -0.01 -15.76
CA VAL A 435 -13.04 -0.52 -15.74
C VAL A 435 -12.97 -1.92 -15.11
N VAL A 436 -13.76 -2.18 -14.06
CA VAL A 436 -13.85 -3.51 -13.42
C VAL A 436 -14.49 -4.55 -14.34
N VAL A 437 -15.55 -4.19 -15.07
CA VAL A 437 -16.15 -5.09 -16.07
C VAL A 437 -15.10 -5.50 -17.10
N ARG A 438 -14.35 -4.54 -17.66
CA ARG A 438 -13.25 -4.84 -18.59
C ARG A 438 -12.19 -5.75 -17.98
N ALA A 439 -11.76 -5.48 -16.74
CA ALA A 439 -10.78 -6.31 -16.05
C ALA A 439 -11.28 -7.76 -15.88
N ARG A 440 -12.56 -7.96 -15.55
CA ARG A 440 -13.17 -9.30 -15.42
C ARG A 440 -13.30 -10.01 -16.76
N GLU A 441 -13.64 -9.31 -17.84
CA GLU A 441 -13.61 -9.85 -19.21
C GLU A 441 -12.22 -10.41 -19.53
N TRP A 442 -11.17 -9.64 -19.21
CA TRP A 442 -9.79 -10.08 -19.43
C TRP A 442 -9.39 -11.28 -18.56
N MET A 443 -9.91 -11.40 -17.33
CA MET A 443 -9.67 -12.59 -16.50
C MET A 443 -10.18 -13.87 -17.17
N VAL A 444 -11.35 -13.80 -17.82
CA VAL A 444 -11.94 -14.92 -18.57
C VAL A 444 -11.14 -15.21 -19.84
N GLU A 445 -10.78 -14.17 -20.59
CA GLU A 445 -10.10 -14.30 -21.89
C GLU A 445 -8.63 -14.74 -21.75
N ASP A 446 -7.87 -14.05 -20.90
CA ASP A 446 -6.43 -14.25 -20.69
C ASP A 446 -6.15 -15.44 -19.76
N GLY A 447 -7.11 -15.81 -18.90
CA GLY A 447 -6.93 -16.85 -17.88
C GLY A 447 -5.93 -16.45 -16.79
N VAL A 448 -5.79 -15.16 -16.50
CA VAL A 448 -4.95 -14.63 -15.42
C VAL A 448 -5.67 -13.58 -14.59
N PRO A 449 -5.31 -13.35 -13.32
CA PRO A 449 -6.00 -12.38 -12.48
C PRO A 449 -5.75 -10.92 -12.92
N TRP A 450 -6.82 -10.11 -12.95
CA TRP A 450 -6.82 -8.66 -13.12
C TRP A 450 -7.59 -7.97 -11.99
N ASN A 451 -7.17 -6.76 -11.60
CA ASN A 451 -7.89 -5.97 -10.62
C ASN A 451 -7.75 -4.47 -10.88
N VAL A 452 -8.57 -3.68 -10.17
CA VAL A 452 -8.60 -2.22 -10.29
C VAL A 452 -8.25 -1.56 -8.96
N GLU A 453 -7.28 -0.64 -8.98
CA GLU A 453 -6.73 0.02 -7.79
C GLU A 453 -6.84 1.54 -7.88
N GLU A 454 -7.28 2.16 -6.79
CA GLU A 454 -7.07 3.58 -6.51
C GLU A 454 -5.61 3.78 -6.08
N VAL A 455 -4.77 4.17 -7.04
CA VAL A 455 -3.32 4.17 -6.81
C VAL A 455 -2.90 5.27 -5.82
N PRO A 456 -1.92 5.02 -4.93
CA PRO A 456 -1.40 6.03 -4.01
C PRO A 456 -0.82 7.26 -4.70
N GLY A 457 -0.39 7.11 -5.96
CA GLY A 457 -0.03 8.20 -6.87
C GLY A 457 1.05 9.17 -6.37
N GLU A 458 2.01 8.70 -5.56
CA GLU A 458 3.03 9.54 -4.91
C GLU A 458 3.65 10.58 -5.85
N SER A 459 4.14 10.09 -6.99
CA SER A 459 4.75 10.88 -8.05
C SER A 459 3.90 10.97 -9.30
N SER A 460 3.13 9.92 -9.64
CA SER A 460 2.33 9.88 -10.86
C SER A 460 1.28 11.00 -10.90
N ALA A 461 0.69 11.35 -9.76
CA ALA A 461 -0.31 12.42 -9.69
C ALA A 461 0.23 13.79 -10.12
N ALA A 462 1.44 14.13 -9.68
CA ALA A 462 2.09 15.38 -10.07
C ALA A 462 2.62 15.31 -11.52
N LYS A 463 3.25 14.19 -11.90
CA LYS A 463 3.81 14.00 -13.25
C LYS A 463 2.73 14.06 -14.34
N LEU A 464 1.58 13.43 -14.11
CA LEU A 464 0.47 13.43 -15.06
C LEU A 464 -0.21 14.81 -15.09
N ALA A 465 -0.54 15.39 -13.94
CA ALA A 465 -1.16 16.72 -13.86
C ALA A 465 -0.29 17.81 -14.51
N ALA A 466 1.03 17.76 -14.33
CA ALA A 466 1.94 18.72 -14.96
C ALA A 466 1.96 18.61 -16.50
N LYS A 467 1.95 17.39 -17.05
CA LYS A 467 1.86 17.19 -18.51
C LYS A 467 0.52 17.66 -19.06
N ASP A 468 -0.55 17.44 -18.30
CA ASP A 468 -1.90 17.85 -18.67
C ASP A 468 -2.06 19.37 -18.64
N ALA A 469 -1.52 20.04 -17.62
CA ALA A 469 -1.51 21.50 -17.55
C ALA A 469 -0.78 22.18 -18.71
N VAL A 470 0.21 21.52 -19.32
CA VAL A 470 0.90 22.04 -20.52
C VAL A 470 0.04 21.88 -21.78
N LYS A 471 -0.62 20.73 -21.95
CA LYS A 471 -1.40 20.40 -23.17
C LYS A 471 -2.83 20.96 -23.12
N PHE A 472 -3.41 21.11 -21.94
CA PHE A 472 -4.74 21.65 -21.66
C PHE A 472 -4.66 22.66 -20.50
N PRO A 473 -4.24 23.91 -20.74
CA PRO A 473 -4.07 24.91 -19.68
C PRO A 473 -5.33 25.19 -18.84
N GLU A 474 -6.52 24.96 -19.40
CA GLU A 474 -7.82 25.08 -18.74
C GLU A 474 -7.99 24.12 -17.54
N ILE A 475 -7.23 23.01 -17.50
CA ILE A 475 -7.30 22.06 -16.38
C ILE A 475 -6.87 22.72 -15.05
N LEU A 476 -6.08 23.79 -15.11
CA LEU A 476 -5.61 24.51 -13.93
C LEU A 476 -6.76 25.08 -13.09
N GLU A 477 -7.95 25.29 -13.67
CA GLU A 477 -9.13 25.75 -12.93
C GLU A 477 -9.71 24.67 -12.00
N TYR A 478 -9.40 23.40 -12.25
CA TYR A 478 -9.90 22.26 -11.49
C TYR A 478 -8.97 21.87 -10.32
N PHE A 479 -7.80 22.50 -10.20
CA PHE A 479 -6.86 22.25 -9.11
C PHE A 479 -7.02 23.23 -7.95
N ALA A 480 -6.81 22.74 -6.74
CA ALA A 480 -6.80 23.57 -5.52
C ALA A 480 -5.69 24.64 -5.54
N ASP A 481 -4.58 24.34 -6.18
CA ASP A 481 -3.46 25.27 -6.34
C ASP A 481 -2.97 25.25 -7.80
N LYS A 482 -3.31 26.31 -8.53
CA LYS A 482 -2.92 26.48 -9.95
C LYS A 482 -1.41 26.44 -10.16
N GLY A 483 -0.63 26.85 -9.15
CA GLY A 483 0.83 26.83 -9.17
C GLY A 483 1.43 25.49 -8.76
N ASN A 484 0.61 24.50 -8.39
CA ASN A 484 1.04 23.17 -7.96
C ASN A 484 0.09 22.09 -8.52
N PRO A 485 0.09 21.88 -9.86
CA PRO A 485 -0.81 20.92 -10.48
C PRO A 485 -0.54 19.51 -9.97
N ILE A 486 -1.53 18.90 -9.33
CA ILE A 486 -1.47 17.55 -8.77
C ILE A 486 -2.87 16.95 -8.74
N TYR A 487 -3.01 15.71 -9.23
CA TYR A 487 -4.28 14.98 -9.15
C TYR A 487 -4.55 14.42 -7.75
N SER A 488 -5.84 14.30 -7.43
CA SER A 488 -6.29 13.61 -6.23
C SER A 488 -5.98 12.11 -6.32
N THR A 489 -5.57 11.57 -5.17
CA THR A 489 -5.28 10.14 -4.94
C THR A 489 -6.25 9.52 -3.94
N SER A 490 -7.45 10.09 -3.89
CA SER A 490 -8.59 9.69 -3.07
C SER A 490 -9.88 9.94 -3.87
N ILE A 491 -10.92 9.14 -3.60
CA ILE A 491 -12.27 9.32 -4.17
C ILE A 491 -12.86 10.67 -3.77
N ALA A 492 -12.76 11.06 -2.50
CA ALA A 492 -13.08 12.41 -2.08
C ALA A 492 -11.78 13.24 -1.99
N PRO A 493 -11.65 14.35 -2.73
CA PRO A 493 -10.40 15.13 -2.73
C PRO A 493 -10.14 15.73 -1.34
N TYR A 494 -8.90 15.66 -0.83
CA TYR A 494 -8.57 16.14 0.53
C TYR A 494 -8.61 17.66 0.70
N TYR A 495 -8.58 18.40 -0.41
CA TYR A 495 -8.80 19.85 -0.44
C TYR A 495 -10.29 20.24 -0.45
N GLY A 496 -11.20 19.28 -0.64
CA GLY A 496 -12.62 19.57 -0.76
C GLY A 496 -13.25 20.02 0.56
N GLU A 497 -14.07 21.07 0.50
CA GLU A 497 -14.74 21.64 1.68
C GLU A 497 -16.00 20.84 2.06
N MET A 498 -15.77 19.64 2.61
CA MET A 498 -16.82 18.73 3.06
C MET A 498 -16.64 18.33 4.52
N ASP A 499 -17.73 18.13 5.23
CA ASP A 499 -17.69 17.57 6.59
C ASP A 499 -17.33 16.07 6.55
N LEU A 500 -17.02 15.51 7.71
CA LEU A 500 -16.56 14.11 7.78
C LEU A 500 -17.67 13.11 7.39
N PRO A 501 -18.95 13.26 7.84
CA PRO A 501 -20.04 12.41 7.37
C PRO A 501 -20.24 12.43 5.85
N GLU A 502 -20.20 13.60 5.22
CA GLU A 502 -20.33 13.74 3.77
C GLU A 502 -19.15 13.08 3.04
N ARG A 503 -17.92 13.27 3.51
CA ARG A 503 -16.73 12.57 2.97
C ARG A 503 -16.91 11.06 3.03
N ILE A 504 -17.33 10.53 4.19
CA ILE A 504 -17.56 9.09 4.37
C ILE A 504 -18.61 8.58 3.38
N GLU A 505 -19.66 9.35 3.14
CA GLU A 505 -20.70 8.98 2.18
C GLU A 505 -20.16 8.93 0.74
N VAL A 506 -19.43 9.96 0.31
CA VAL A 506 -18.80 10.00 -1.02
C VAL A 506 -17.82 8.85 -1.21
N GLU A 507 -16.96 8.61 -0.24
CA GLU A 507 -16.00 7.51 -0.25
C GLU A 507 -16.72 6.15 -0.29
N SER A 508 -17.69 5.93 0.60
CA SER A 508 -18.46 4.67 0.68
C SER A 508 -19.15 4.30 -0.63
N ARG A 509 -19.61 5.29 -1.41
CA ARG A 509 -20.28 5.05 -2.69
C ARG A 509 -19.37 4.44 -3.75
N VAL A 510 -18.09 4.78 -3.75
CA VAL A 510 -17.15 4.41 -4.82
C VAL A 510 -16.16 3.34 -4.38
N GLN A 511 -15.72 3.32 -3.10
CA GLN A 511 -14.68 2.40 -2.63
C GLN A 511 -15.00 0.94 -2.92
N ARG A 512 -16.27 0.55 -2.73
CA ARG A 512 -16.75 -0.82 -2.94
C ARG A 512 -16.69 -1.28 -4.39
N SER A 513 -16.64 -0.36 -5.35
CA SER A 513 -16.53 -0.70 -6.76
C SER A 513 -15.10 -1.09 -7.14
N PHE A 514 -14.08 -0.79 -6.34
CA PHE A 514 -12.72 -1.26 -6.57
C PHE A 514 -12.57 -2.74 -6.19
N THR A 515 -11.89 -3.51 -7.05
CA THR A 515 -11.56 -4.93 -6.82
C THR A 515 -10.14 -5.16 -6.32
N GLY A 516 -9.35 -4.09 -6.22
CA GLY A 516 -7.98 -4.06 -5.73
C GLY A 516 -7.83 -3.09 -4.56
N GLY A 517 -6.84 -2.20 -4.65
CA GLY A 517 -6.53 -1.30 -3.54
C GLY A 517 -7.37 -0.03 -3.49
N VAL A 518 -7.84 0.33 -2.30
CA VAL A 518 -8.55 1.59 -2.05
C VAL A 518 -8.33 2.03 -0.60
N MET A 519 -8.29 3.34 -0.29
CA MET A 519 -8.16 3.78 1.10
C MET A 519 -8.61 5.22 1.36
N MET A 520 -9.33 5.42 2.48
CA MET A 520 -9.60 6.75 3.04
C MET A 520 -8.67 7.07 4.24
N HIS A 521 -8.05 8.25 4.22
CA HIS A 521 -7.34 8.83 5.36
C HIS A 521 -8.23 9.85 6.07
N ILE A 522 -8.45 9.64 7.36
CA ILE A 522 -9.15 10.59 8.23
C ILE A 522 -8.08 11.43 8.92
N PHE A 523 -7.77 12.60 8.35
CA PHE A 523 -6.79 13.53 8.93
C PHE A 523 -7.33 14.14 10.21
N LEU A 524 -6.61 13.95 11.31
CA LEU A 524 -7.00 14.47 12.62
C LEU A 524 -6.19 15.73 12.94
N GLY A 525 -6.89 16.76 13.41
CA GLY A 525 -6.26 18.02 13.84
C GLY A 525 -5.69 17.96 15.26
N GLU A 526 -6.26 17.09 16.09
CA GLU A 526 -5.93 16.92 17.51
C GLU A 526 -5.95 15.45 17.91
N GLU A 527 -5.47 15.15 19.12
CA GLU A 527 -5.53 13.81 19.70
C GLU A 527 -6.98 13.50 20.11
N PRO A 528 -7.65 12.51 19.50
CA PRO A 528 -9.02 12.17 19.85
C PRO A 528 -9.08 11.46 21.20
N GLU A 529 -10.21 11.57 21.90
CA GLU A 529 -10.48 10.73 23.06
C GLU A 529 -10.62 9.26 22.64
N VAL A 530 -10.05 8.35 23.44
CA VAL A 530 -9.87 6.94 23.08
C VAL A 530 -11.21 6.23 22.89
N ASN A 531 -12.19 6.45 23.76
CA ASN A 531 -13.51 5.83 23.65
C ASN A 531 -14.31 6.39 22.48
N ALA A 532 -14.27 7.72 22.26
CA ALA A 532 -14.90 8.36 21.12
C ALA A 532 -14.33 7.83 19.80
N LEU A 533 -13.01 7.69 19.70
CA LEU A 533 -12.33 7.11 18.55
C LEU A 533 -12.77 5.66 18.32
N ALA A 534 -12.85 4.85 19.37
CA ALA A 534 -13.26 3.46 19.27
C ALA A 534 -14.72 3.30 18.86
N GLU A 535 -15.62 4.11 19.41
CA GLU A 535 -17.04 4.14 19.02
C GLU A 535 -17.19 4.58 17.56
N PHE A 536 -16.44 5.59 17.15
CA PHE A 536 -16.43 6.07 15.77
C PHE A 536 -15.90 5.00 14.82
N ASN A 537 -14.78 4.34 15.14
CA ASN A 537 -14.26 3.23 14.36
C ASN A 537 -15.28 2.10 14.21
N ARG A 538 -16.00 1.77 15.29
CA ARG A 538 -17.07 0.78 15.26
C ARG A 538 -18.22 1.22 14.33
N LYS A 539 -18.60 2.51 14.35
CA LYS A 539 -19.60 3.07 13.43
C LYS A 539 -19.16 2.99 11.97
N LEU A 540 -17.87 3.23 11.66
CA LEU A 540 -17.34 3.11 10.30
C LEU A 540 -17.50 1.69 9.73
N THR A 541 -17.42 0.64 10.56
CA THR A 541 -17.68 -0.74 10.10
C THR A 541 -19.10 -0.95 9.57
N CYS A 542 -20.07 -0.10 9.94
CA CYS A 542 -21.44 -0.16 9.44
C CYS A 542 -21.63 0.57 8.11
N SER A 543 -20.62 1.28 7.61
CA SER A 543 -20.62 1.91 6.28
C SER A 543 -20.12 0.95 5.20
N ASP A 544 -20.21 1.36 3.93
CA ASP A 544 -19.62 0.64 2.79
C ASP A 544 -18.12 1.00 2.56
N LEU A 545 -17.46 1.68 3.51
CA LEU A 545 -16.00 1.87 3.47
C LEU A 545 -15.28 0.54 3.56
N VAL A 546 -14.27 0.34 2.69
CA VAL A 546 -13.49 -0.89 2.61
C VAL A 546 -12.27 -0.81 3.52
N TYR A 547 -11.52 0.29 3.45
CA TYR A 547 -10.25 0.45 4.14
C TYR A 547 -10.02 1.90 4.55
N TRP A 548 -9.69 2.14 5.83
CA TRP A 548 -9.43 3.50 6.32
C TRP A 548 -8.29 3.56 7.34
N SER A 549 -7.86 4.78 7.62
CA SER A 549 -6.95 5.07 8.74
C SER A 549 -7.23 6.40 9.42
N PHE A 550 -6.89 6.47 10.70
CA PHE A 550 -6.84 7.72 11.45
C PHE A 550 -5.44 8.30 11.37
N THR A 551 -5.32 9.52 10.86
CA THR A 551 -4.04 10.16 10.54
C THR A 551 -3.88 11.46 11.33
N PRO A 552 -3.48 11.39 12.61
CA PRO A 552 -3.01 12.57 13.32
C PRO A 552 -1.72 13.09 12.67
N ALA A 553 -1.60 14.41 12.53
CA ALA A 553 -0.30 15.01 12.31
C ALA A 553 0.54 14.87 13.59
N VAL A 554 1.81 14.50 13.47
CA VAL A 554 2.71 14.36 14.64
C VAL A 554 3.88 15.31 14.47
N THR A 555 4.08 16.24 15.39
CA THR A 555 5.25 17.11 15.40
C THR A 555 6.32 16.57 16.34
N VAL A 556 7.55 16.39 15.84
CA VAL A 556 8.70 15.91 16.61
C VAL A 556 9.72 17.02 16.80
N CYS A 557 10.17 17.24 18.03
CA CYS A 557 11.25 18.18 18.30
C CYS A 557 12.62 17.58 18.02
N LEU A 558 13.39 18.20 17.12
CA LEU A 558 14.75 17.76 16.78
C LEU A 558 15.80 18.11 17.87
N LYS A 559 15.42 18.89 18.89
CA LYS A 559 16.30 19.22 20.03
C LYS A 559 16.14 18.25 21.20
N CYS A 560 14.90 17.96 21.61
CA CYS A 560 14.64 17.14 22.79
C CYS A 560 13.98 15.78 22.50
N GLY A 561 13.75 15.45 21.22
CA GLY A 561 13.14 14.19 20.77
C GLY A 561 11.62 14.12 20.92
N ARG A 562 11.02 14.89 21.84
CA ARG A 562 9.59 14.74 22.16
C ARG A 562 8.68 14.93 20.94
N GLY A 563 7.76 13.99 20.76
CA GLY A 563 6.66 14.05 19.80
C GLY A 563 5.38 14.60 20.42
N PHE A 564 4.60 15.33 19.63
CA PHE A 564 3.33 15.95 20.00
C PHE A 564 2.31 15.68 18.90
N THR A 565 1.09 15.32 19.27
CA THR A 565 -0.03 15.24 18.34
C THR A 565 -0.45 16.65 17.93
N GLY A 566 -0.64 16.89 16.65
CA GLY A 566 -0.93 18.19 16.05
C GLY A 566 0.28 18.83 15.34
N ILE A 567 0.01 19.88 14.56
CA ILE A 567 1.00 20.68 13.83
C ILE A 567 1.40 21.87 14.71
N VAL A 568 2.61 21.85 15.27
CA VAL A 568 3.13 22.96 16.09
C VAL A 568 4.41 23.52 15.50
N SER A 569 4.57 24.85 15.52
CA SER A 569 5.75 25.53 14.99
C SER A 569 6.91 25.62 15.99
N ARG A 570 6.64 25.38 17.28
CA ARG A 570 7.63 25.34 18.36
C ARG A 570 7.32 24.20 19.30
N CYS A 571 8.37 23.55 19.81
CA CYS A 571 8.26 22.48 20.77
C CYS A 571 7.61 22.96 22.07
N PRO A 572 6.43 22.44 22.46
CA PRO A 572 5.75 22.83 23.70
C PRO A 572 6.57 22.54 24.97
N SER A 573 7.50 21.58 24.90
CA SER A 573 8.31 21.18 26.06
C SER A 573 9.59 21.98 26.25
N CYS A 574 10.25 22.44 25.19
CA CYS A 574 11.57 23.08 25.31
C CYS A 574 11.72 24.41 24.55
N GLY A 575 10.65 24.88 23.90
CA GLY A 575 10.60 26.14 23.16
C GLY A 575 11.38 26.17 21.84
N SER A 576 12.04 25.07 21.47
CA SER A 576 12.80 24.97 20.21
C SER A 576 11.91 25.12 18.98
N ASP A 577 12.34 25.91 18.02
CA ASP A 577 11.77 26.05 16.67
C ASP A 577 12.18 24.90 15.73
N ARG A 578 13.24 24.16 16.08
CA ARG A 578 13.65 22.93 15.36
C ARG A 578 12.66 21.79 15.60
N VAL A 579 11.58 21.80 14.84
CA VAL A 579 10.53 20.79 14.82
C VAL A 579 10.35 20.22 13.43
N GLU A 580 9.88 18.98 13.36
CA GLU A 580 9.61 18.26 12.13
C GLU A 580 8.20 17.67 12.21
N VAL A 581 7.37 18.00 11.22
CA VAL A 581 6.03 17.43 11.12
C VAL A 581 6.11 16.10 10.36
N TRP A 582 5.51 15.08 10.94
CA TRP A 582 5.32 13.75 10.37
C TRP A 582 3.85 13.58 10.01
N SER A 583 3.60 13.10 8.81
CA SER A 583 2.25 12.86 8.33
C SER A 583 2.23 11.70 7.33
N ARG A 584 1.04 11.17 7.11
CA ARG A 584 0.74 10.14 6.14
C ARG A 584 0.04 10.77 4.93
N ILE A 585 0.83 11.17 3.94
CA ILE A 585 0.27 11.86 2.77
C ILE A 585 -0.44 10.87 1.82
N ILE A 586 0.17 9.71 1.55
CA ILE A 586 -0.36 8.72 0.60
C ILE A 586 -0.61 7.32 1.20
N GLY A 587 -0.22 7.10 2.47
CA GLY A 587 -0.38 5.78 3.10
C GLY A 587 0.81 5.23 3.88
N TYR A 588 1.81 6.03 4.27
CA TYR A 588 2.76 5.69 5.33
C TYR A 588 3.35 6.94 5.97
N TYR A 589 3.87 6.84 7.20
CA TYR A 589 4.45 7.98 7.91
C TYR A 589 5.84 8.34 7.39
N ARG A 590 6.02 9.60 7.00
CA ARG A 590 7.33 10.21 6.76
C ARG A 590 7.35 11.67 7.23
N PRO A 591 8.54 12.21 7.53
CA PRO A 591 8.70 13.65 7.65
C PRO A 591 8.18 14.40 6.44
N LEU A 592 7.52 15.54 6.64
CA LEU A 592 7.09 16.41 5.55
C LEU A 592 8.25 16.74 4.61
N ARG A 593 9.46 16.98 5.12
CA ARG A 593 10.65 17.29 4.31
C ARG A 593 11.07 16.19 3.32
N ASN A 594 10.70 14.93 3.59
CA ASN A 594 11.06 13.79 2.73
C ASN A 594 10.11 13.65 1.53
N TRP A 595 8.92 14.25 1.60
CA TRP A 595 7.98 14.21 0.50
C TRP A 595 8.41 15.12 -0.65
N ASN A 596 8.06 14.73 -1.87
CA ASN A 596 8.33 15.54 -3.05
C ASN A 596 7.67 16.94 -2.92
N PRO A 597 8.20 17.97 -3.61
CA PRO A 597 7.72 19.34 -3.47
C PRO A 597 6.21 19.50 -3.68
N TYR A 598 5.62 18.77 -4.64
CA TYR A 598 4.20 18.84 -4.93
C TYR A 598 3.35 18.33 -3.77
N ARG A 599 3.74 17.20 -3.17
CA ARG A 599 3.07 16.60 -2.00
C ARG A 599 3.21 17.44 -0.75
N ARG A 600 4.35 18.10 -0.55
CA ARG A 600 4.52 19.03 0.58
C ARG A 600 3.55 20.20 0.52
N ARG A 601 3.35 20.77 -0.68
CA ARG A 601 2.42 21.88 -0.89
C ARG A 601 0.96 21.41 -0.85
N GLU A 602 0.66 20.24 -1.40
CA GLU A 602 -0.66 19.61 -1.32
C GLU A 602 -1.08 19.32 0.13
N PHE A 603 -0.15 18.96 1.02
CA PHE A 603 -0.43 18.78 2.45
C PHE A 603 -1.07 20.02 3.09
N GLU A 604 -0.67 21.22 2.68
CA GLU A 604 -1.20 22.48 3.23
C GLU A 604 -2.67 22.72 2.87
N THR A 605 -3.16 22.11 1.80
CA THR A 605 -4.56 22.21 1.37
C THR A 605 -5.50 21.23 2.08
N ARG A 606 -4.96 20.30 2.88
CA ARG A 606 -5.76 19.21 3.46
C ARG A 606 -6.60 19.69 4.64
N LYS A 607 -7.85 19.24 4.68
CA LYS A 607 -8.72 19.45 5.83
C LYS A 607 -8.39 18.47 6.96
N HIS A 608 -8.08 19.02 8.13
CA HIS A 608 -7.92 18.26 9.37
C HIS A 608 -9.21 18.36 10.19
N TYR A 609 -9.77 17.21 10.59
CA TYR A 609 -11.03 17.12 11.33
C TYR A 609 -10.77 17.10 12.85
N PRO A 610 -11.57 17.84 13.65
CA PRO A 610 -11.65 17.62 15.09
C PRO A 610 -12.51 16.37 15.36
N LEU A 611 -12.05 15.48 16.23
CA LEU A 611 -12.84 14.38 16.78
C LEU A 611 -13.08 14.74 18.25
N LEU A 612 -14.20 15.43 18.50
CA LEU A 612 -14.68 15.77 19.84
C LEU A 612 -15.60 14.68 20.38
#